data_AF-D3MUN5-F1
#
_entry.id   AF-D3MUN5-F1
#
_cell.length_a   1.000
_cell.length_b   1.000
_cell.length_c   1.000
_cell.angle_alpha   90.00
_cell.angle_beta   90.00
_cell.angle_gamma   90.00
#
_symmetry.space_group_name_H-M   'P 1'
#
loop_
_entity.id
_entity.type
_entity.pdbx_description
1 polymer ?
#
loop_
_entity_poly.entity_id
_entity_poly.type
_entity_poly.pdbx_seq_one_letter_code
_entity_poly.pdbx_strand_id
1 'polypeptide(L)'
;MPDKIDYLFCPNKQTPSLYESDTLKNTNKDPYFDVETISRLALEIKEVKKDKFCQLPFCHTLEAESFGARIESDSYGIRINSPVLSKVEDLIDNISSPMESPRITRVKDSISILKNDDLQVIYELSGPFTILNGLLDSTTVYKGLVKKKQVMAIVLDLLKDHLINFSRDLIDLGVDIISISDSPVDISIVGPEKVKYIYDNFTREFFMELLKIADGKCLIYMCPKMARSLEEVGLIDLKRVNSLMNDYLSLKPAPRYIVTGACISRRNTDIGTRNLMQVESLK
;
A
#
# COMPACT_ATOMS: atom_id res chain seq x y z
N MET A 1 18.56 19.60 20.09
CA MET A 1 18.08 18.23 19.86
C MET A 1 17.52 18.22 18.46
N PRO A 2 17.85 17.27 17.57
CA PRO A 2 17.14 17.18 16.31
C PRO A 2 15.65 16.99 16.65
N ASP A 3 14.79 17.80 16.06
CA ASP A 3 13.35 17.77 16.30
C ASP A 3 12.86 16.33 16.14
N LYS A 4 12.39 15.74 17.24
CA LYS A 4 11.95 14.34 17.27
C LYS A 4 10.83 14.18 16.23
N ILE A 5 11.01 13.28 15.27
CA ILE A 5 10.03 13.02 14.23
C ILE A 5 8.78 12.41 14.85
N ASP A 6 7.64 13.08 14.69
CA ASP A 6 6.35 12.63 15.21
C ASP A 6 5.65 11.78 14.14
N TYR A 7 6.01 10.49 14.10
CA TYR A 7 5.31 9.53 13.24
C TYR A 7 3.93 9.20 13.81
N LEU A 8 2.90 9.25 12.94
CA LEU A 8 1.55 8.85 13.31
C LEU A 8 1.17 7.52 12.65
N PHE A 9 1.28 6.43 13.42
CA PHE A 9 0.88 5.09 12.98
C PHE A 9 -0.62 4.83 13.17
N CYS A 10 -1.14 3.83 12.44
CA CYS A 10 -2.46 3.26 12.71
C CYS A 10 -2.35 2.22 13.84
N PRO A 11 -3.13 2.33 14.93
CA PRO A 11 -3.03 1.41 16.07
C PRO A 11 -3.55 0.00 15.76
N ASN A 12 -4.46 -0.15 14.79
CA ASN A 12 -4.91 -1.41 14.20
C ASN A 12 -5.68 -1.05 12.91
N LYS A 13 -5.28 -1.59 11.75
CA LYS A 13 -6.02 -1.45 10.48
C LYS A 13 -7.27 -2.33 10.52
N GLN A 14 -8.19 -1.97 11.40
CA GLN A 14 -9.59 -2.27 11.21
C GLN A 14 -10.18 -0.98 10.69
N THR A 15 -10.87 -1.05 9.57
CA THR A 15 -11.74 0.01 9.04
C THR A 15 -13.13 -0.26 9.59
N PRO A 16 -13.45 0.07 10.87
CA PRO A 16 -14.80 -0.11 11.39
C PRO A 16 -15.83 0.68 10.57
N SER A 17 -15.40 1.73 9.86
CA SER A 17 -16.23 2.51 8.94
C SER A 17 -16.72 1.75 7.71
N LEU A 18 -16.10 0.62 7.33
CA LEU A 18 -16.57 -0.16 6.18
C LEU A 18 -17.92 -0.80 6.48
N TYR A 19 -18.08 -1.47 7.61
CA TYR A 19 -19.30 -2.24 7.93
C TYR A 19 -20.40 -1.42 8.61
N GLU A 20 -20.12 -0.17 8.98
CA GLU A 20 -21.12 0.80 9.44
C GLU A 20 -21.77 1.59 8.28
N SER A 21 -21.18 1.50 7.07
CA SER A 21 -21.65 2.13 5.83
C SER A 21 -23.07 1.70 5.45
N ASP A 22 -23.90 2.66 5.03
CA ASP A 22 -25.23 2.38 4.50
C ASP A 22 -25.17 1.70 3.12
N THR A 23 -24.09 1.89 2.37
CA THR A 23 -23.79 1.12 1.16
C THR A 23 -23.67 -0.37 1.44
N LEU A 24 -22.91 -0.77 2.47
CA LEU A 24 -22.70 -2.21 2.77
C LEU A 24 -23.85 -2.88 3.50
N LYS A 25 -24.73 -2.13 4.18
CA LYS A 25 -25.96 -2.70 4.77
C LYS A 25 -26.92 -3.25 3.71
N ASN A 26 -26.83 -2.76 2.46
CA ASN A 26 -27.75 -3.08 1.37
C ASN A 26 -27.17 -4.04 0.32
N THR A 27 -25.90 -4.43 0.42
CA THR A 27 -25.22 -5.39 -0.46
C THR A 27 -24.89 -6.68 0.32
N ASN A 28 -24.64 -7.80 -0.38
CA ASN A 28 -24.29 -9.10 0.21
C ASN A 28 -22.89 -9.14 0.90
N LYS A 29 -22.49 -8.07 1.59
CA LYS A 29 -21.27 -7.86 2.41
C LYS A 29 -19.92 -7.82 1.69
N ASP A 30 -19.83 -8.07 0.38
CA ASP A 30 -18.58 -7.84 -0.36
C ASP A 30 -18.50 -6.39 -0.89
N PRO A 31 -17.62 -5.52 -0.34
CA PRO A 31 -17.42 -4.16 -0.85
C PRO A 31 -16.83 -4.09 -2.26
N TYR A 32 -16.38 -5.21 -2.85
CA TYR A 32 -15.84 -5.27 -4.22
C TYR A 32 -16.77 -6.01 -5.20
N PHE A 33 -18.05 -6.16 -4.84
CA PHE A 33 -19.03 -6.88 -5.65
C PHE A 33 -19.18 -6.28 -7.07
N ASP A 34 -19.31 -4.95 -7.16
CA ASP A 34 -19.39 -4.21 -8.42
C ASP A 34 -18.73 -2.83 -8.30
N VAL A 35 -18.58 -2.16 -9.45
CA VAL A 35 -17.92 -0.86 -9.60
C VAL A 35 -18.69 0.26 -8.89
N GLU A 36 -20.02 0.22 -8.92
CA GLU A 36 -20.89 1.23 -8.29
C GLU A 36 -20.75 1.20 -6.76
N THR A 37 -20.74 -0.01 -6.17
CA THR A 37 -20.56 -0.23 -4.73
C THR A 37 -19.20 0.30 -4.27
N ILE A 38 -18.13 -0.01 -5.00
CA ILE A 38 -16.78 0.47 -4.67
C ILE A 38 -16.73 2.01 -4.72
N SER A 39 -17.25 2.61 -5.80
CA SER A 39 -17.21 4.07 -5.99
C SER A 39 -18.01 4.81 -4.92
N ARG A 40 -19.23 4.35 -4.63
CA ARG A 40 -20.10 4.92 -3.59
C ARG A 40 -19.51 4.78 -2.19
N LEU A 41 -18.93 3.61 -1.88
CA LEU A 41 -18.28 3.38 -0.60
C LEU A 41 -17.03 4.24 -0.41
N ALA A 42 -16.24 4.47 -1.48
CA ALA A 42 -15.09 5.36 -1.43
C ALA A 42 -15.49 6.81 -1.12
N LEU A 43 -16.64 7.26 -1.65
CA LEU A 43 -17.24 8.56 -1.34
C LEU A 43 -17.74 8.65 0.10
N GLU A 44 -18.47 7.64 0.58
CA GLU A 44 -18.95 7.61 1.97
C GLU A 44 -17.79 7.64 2.97
N ILE A 45 -16.72 6.86 2.73
CA ILE A 45 -15.52 6.86 3.58
C ILE A 45 -14.86 8.23 3.57
N LYS A 46 -14.73 8.86 2.39
CA LYS A 46 -14.20 10.22 2.25
C LYS A 46 -15.01 11.23 3.10
N GLU A 47 -16.34 11.18 3.05
CA GLU A 47 -17.20 12.09 3.84
C GLU A 47 -17.10 11.84 5.34
N VAL A 48 -17.17 10.58 5.78
CA VAL A 48 -17.07 10.20 7.20
C VAL A 48 -15.74 10.62 7.80
N LYS A 49 -14.64 10.42 7.05
CA LYS A 49 -13.30 10.85 7.48
C LYS A 49 -13.05 12.34 7.31
N LYS A 50 -13.91 13.05 6.56
CA LYS A 50 -13.72 14.45 6.14
C LYS A 50 -12.43 14.65 5.33
N ASP A 51 -12.07 13.64 4.55
CA ASP A 51 -10.91 13.69 3.66
C ASP A 51 -11.24 14.44 2.35
N LYS A 52 -10.21 14.95 1.67
CA LYS A 52 -10.35 15.54 0.33
C LYS A 52 -10.23 14.53 -0.80
N PHE A 53 -9.91 13.28 -0.48
CA PHE A 53 -9.62 12.21 -1.42
C PHE A 53 -10.42 10.95 -1.13
N CYS A 54 -10.66 10.16 -2.16
CA CYS A 54 -11.14 8.79 -2.06
C CYS A 54 -9.95 7.85 -1.92
N GLN A 55 -9.97 6.99 -0.90
CA GLN A 55 -8.93 5.99 -0.67
C GLN A 55 -9.40 4.63 -1.19
N LEU A 56 -8.60 4.03 -2.07
CA LEU A 56 -8.76 2.65 -2.55
C LEU A 56 -7.42 1.92 -2.40
N PRO A 57 -7.39 0.58 -2.37
CA PRO A 57 -8.51 -0.27 -2.02
C PRO A 57 -8.82 -0.17 -0.51
N PHE A 58 -9.90 -0.82 -0.08
CA PHE A 58 -10.36 -0.89 1.30
C PHE A 58 -9.71 -2.00 2.15
N CYS A 59 -8.86 -2.84 1.55
CA CYS A 59 -8.15 -3.94 2.22
C CYS A 59 -6.81 -4.25 1.52
N HIS A 60 -5.97 -5.08 2.13
CA HIS A 60 -4.63 -5.43 1.60
C HIS A 60 -4.55 -6.81 0.96
N THR A 61 -5.67 -7.27 0.42
CA THR A 61 -5.79 -8.63 -0.11
C THR A 61 -5.86 -8.69 -1.63
N LEU A 62 -6.01 -7.54 -2.31
CA LEU A 62 -6.26 -7.51 -3.75
C LEU A 62 -5.05 -8.01 -4.53
N GLU A 63 -3.87 -7.45 -4.27
CA GLU A 63 -2.67 -7.82 -4.99
C GLU A 63 -2.30 -9.30 -4.77
N ALA A 64 -2.55 -9.83 -3.56
CA ALA A 64 -2.30 -11.24 -3.26
C ALA A 64 -3.22 -12.20 -4.02
N GLU A 65 -4.46 -11.79 -4.32
CA GLU A 65 -5.42 -12.59 -5.08
C GLU A 65 -4.91 -12.92 -6.48
N SER A 66 -4.23 -11.96 -7.13
CA SER A 66 -3.58 -12.17 -8.42
C SER A 66 -2.48 -13.23 -8.40
N PHE A 67 -1.98 -13.64 -7.24
CA PHE A 67 -0.97 -14.70 -7.12
C PHE A 67 -1.53 -16.00 -6.54
N GLY A 68 -2.86 -16.11 -6.46
CA GLY A 68 -3.59 -17.30 -6.02
C GLY A 68 -4.01 -17.31 -4.55
N ALA A 69 -3.88 -16.19 -3.83
CA ALA A 69 -4.39 -16.11 -2.45
C ALA A 69 -5.91 -16.31 -2.42
N ARG A 70 -6.39 -17.10 -1.43
CA ARG A 70 -7.82 -17.33 -1.24
C ARG A 70 -8.40 -16.27 -0.32
N ILE A 71 -9.34 -15.48 -0.83
CA ILE A 71 -9.96 -14.38 -0.11
C ILE A 71 -11.33 -14.78 0.43
N GLU A 72 -11.58 -14.46 1.69
CA GLU A 72 -12.89 -14.54 2.31
C GLU A 72 -13.39 -13.13 2.66
N SER A 73 -14.67 -12.89 2.40
CA SER A 73 -15.37 -11.69 2.85
C SER A 73 -16.54 -12.10 3.72
N ASP A 74 -16.59 -11.57 4.95
CA ASP A 74 -17.74 -11.70 5.82
C ASP A 74 -18.01 -10.39 6.59
N SER A 75 -18.86 -10.44 7.61
CA SER A 75 -19.18 -9.26 8.43
C SER A 75 -18.01 -8.71 9.26
N TYR A 76 -16.91 -9.44 9.39
CA TYR A 76 -15.75 -9.03 10.17
C TYR A 76 -14.65 -8.40 9.33
N GLY A 77 -14.71 -8.53 8.00
CA GLY A 77 -13.63 -8.07 7.14
C GLY A 77 -13.50 -8.88 5.87
N ILE A 78 -12.68 -8.32 4.97
CA ILE A 78 -12.04 -9.10 3.93
C ILE A 78 -10.69 -9.57 4.46
N ARG A 79 -10.47 -10.87 4.42
CA ARG A 79 -9.26 -11.52 4.92
C ARG A 79 -8.76 -12.57 3.94
N ILE A 80 -7.48 -12.92 4.08
CA ILE A 80 -6.96 -14.15 3.52
C ILE A 80 -7.51 -15.31 4.37
N ASN A 81 -8.04 -16.34 3.71
CA ASN A 81 -8.62 -17.52 4.35
C ASN A 81 -7.53 -18.35 5.04
N SER A 82 -6.65 -18.93 4.23
CA SER A 82 -5.58 -19.83 4.66
C SER A 82 -4.43 -19.80 3.66
N PRO A 83 -3.19 -20.08 4.12
CA PRO A 83 -2.05 -20.25 3.23
C PRO A 83 -2.36 -21.28 2.13
N VAL A 84 -2.05 -20.93 0.89
CA VAL A 84 -2.24 -21.80 -0.28
C VAL A 84 -0.95 -22.54 -0.66
N LEU A 85 0.18 -22.10 -0.12
CA LEU A 85 1.50 -22.70 -0.27
C LEU A 85 2.05 -23.16 1.09
N SER A 86 3.14 -23.93 1.07
CA SER A 86 3.80 -24.44 2.29
C SER A 86 5.31 -24.20 2.37
N LYS A 87 5.95 -23.78 1.29
CA LYS A 87 7.39 -23.47 1.23
C LYS A 87 7.64 -22.27 0.31
N VAL A 88 8.73 -21.54 0.58
CA VAL A 88 9.04 -20.28 -0.12
C VAL A 88 9.49 -20.50 -1.56
N GLU A 89 9.98 -21.69 -1.90
CA GLU A 89 10.38 -22.04 -3.26
C GLU A 89 9.20 -22.04 -4.24
N ASP A 90 7.99 -22.42 -3.79
CA ASP A 90 6.79 -22.44 -4.63
C ASP A 90 6.31 -21.02 -5.01
N LEU A 91 6.77 -19.98 -4.30
CA LEU A 91 6.41 -18.60 -4.62
C LEU A 91 6.88 -18.18 -6.01
N ILE A 92 8.01 -18.72 -6.49
CA ILE A 92 8.56 -18.35 -7.79
C ILE A 92 7.57 -18.67 -8.90
N ASP A 93 7.01 -19.88 -8.89
CA ASP A 93 6.07 -20.33 -9.91
C ASP A 93 4.75 -19.53 -9.84
N ASN A 94 4.23 -19.32 -8.63
CA ASN A 94 3.00 -18.54 -8.41
C ASN A 94 3.13 -17.08 -8.86
N ILE A 95 4.24 -16.43 -8.53
CA ILE A 95 4.42 -15.00 -8.82
C ILE A 95 4.72 -14.81 -10.30
N SER A 96 5.47 -15.72 -10.92
CA SER A 96 5.79 -15.65 -12.36
C SER A 96 4.57 -15.77 -13.28
N SER A 97 3.44 -16.26 -12.76
CA SER A 97 2.19 -16.47 -13.52
C SER A 97 1.00 -15.82 -12.81
N PRO A 98 0.92 -14.48 -12.77
CA PRO A 98 -0.21 -13.80 -12.14
C PRO A 98 -1.51 -14.11 -12.88
N MET A 99 -2.59 -14.20 -12.12
CA MET A 99 -3.95 -14.34 -12.59
C MET A 99 -4.67 -12.99 -12.57
N GLU A 100 -5.63 -12.84 -13.47
CA GLU A 100 -6.54 -11.70 -13.44
C GLU A 100 -7.42 -11.78 -12.19
N SER A 101 -7.46 -10.69 -11.41
CA SER A 101 -8.39 -10.55 -10.28
C SER A 101 -9.57 -9.69 -10.72
N PRO A 102 -10.81 -10.23 -10.75
CA PRO A 102 -12.01 -9.44 -11.03
C PRO A 102 -12.19 -8.27 -10.05
N ARG A 103 -11.71 -8.42 -8.80
CA ARG A 103 -11.76 -7.35 -7.79
C ARG A 103 -10.80 -6.22 -8.15
N ILE A 104 -9.59 -6.52 -8.62
CA ILE A 104 -8.67 -5.50 -9.14
C ILE A 104 -9.27 -4.80 -10.37
N THR A 105 -9.83 -5.56 -11.31
CA THR A 105 -10.47 -4.99 -12.51
C THR A 105 -11.56 -3.98 -12.12
N ARG A 106 -12.46 -4.35 -11.21
CA ARG A 106 -13.51 -3.44 -10.71
C ARG A 106 -12.96 -2.23 -9.97
N VAL A 107 -11.86 -2.39 -9.22
CA VAL A 107 -11.20 -1.24 -8.56
C VAL A 107 -10.61 -0.29 -9.60
N LYS A 108 -9.96 -0.78 -10.65
CA LYS A 108 -9.44 0.06 -11.75
C LYS A 108 -10.58 0.81 -12.46
N ASP A 109 -11.70 0.14 -12.71
CA ASP A 109 -12.89 0.77 -13.29
C ASP A 109 -13.47 1.84 -12.35
N SER A 110 -13.49 1.57 -11.04
CA SER A 110 -13.97 2.53 -10.02
C SER A 110 -13.08 3.76 -9.93
N ILE A 111 -11.74 3.58 -10.02
CA ILE A 111 -10.80 4.70 -10.10
C ILE A 111 -11.14 5.57 -11.31
N SER A 112 -11.40 4.96 -12.48
CA SER A 112 -11.79 5.71 -13.69
C SER A 112 -13.04 6.56 -13.48
N ILE A 113 -14.07 5.98 -12.85
CA ILE A 113 -15.32 6.72 -12.52
C ILE A 113 -15.03 7.89 -11.59
N LEU A 114 -14.34 7.64 -10.47
CA LEU A 114 -14.03 8.68 -9.49
C LEU A 114 -13.19 9.81 -10.12
N LYS A 115 -12.23 9.48 -11.00
CA LYS A 115 -11.43 10.48 -11.71
C LYS A 115 -12.22 11.28 -12.75
N ASN A 116 -13.18 10.66 -13.43
CA ASN A 116 -14.09 11.37 -14.36
C ASN A 116 -14.98 12.38 -13.63
N ASP A 117 -15.30 12.11 -12.36
CA ASP A 117 -16.04 13.01 -11.47
C ASP A 117 -15.14 14.06 -10.77
N ASP A 118 -13.90 14.24 -11.26
CA ASP A 118 -12.88 15.18 -10.73
C ASP A 118 -12.53 14.94 -9.24
N LEU A 119 -12.67 13.71 -8.76
CA LEU A 119 -12.29 13.35 -7.38
C LEU A 119 -10.81 13.01 -7.31
N GLN A 120 -10.19 13.36 -6.17
CA GLN A 120 -8.83 12.94 -5.87
C GLN A 120 -8.80 11.50 -5.40
N VAL A 121 -7.89 10.69 -5.93
CA VAL A 121 -7.80 9.27 -5.58
C VAL A 121 -6.41 8.93 -5.04
N ILE A 122 -6.39 8.31 -3.86
CA ILE A 122 -5.21 7.66 -3.29
C ILE A 122 -5.36 6.15 -3.48
N TYR A 123 -4.37 5.52 -4.09
CA TYR A 123 -4.24 4.07 -4.09
C TYR A 123 -3.23 3.60 -3.03
N GLU A 124 -3.66 2.78 -2.08
CA GLU A 124 -2.78 2.13 -1.11
C GLU A 124 -2.30 0.77 -1.63
N LEU A 125 -1.10 0.75 -2.18
CA LEU A 125 -0.46 -0.45 -2.70
C LEU A 125 0.11 -1.32 -1.58
N SER A 126 -0.24 -2.60 -1.61
CA SER A 126 0.34 -3.62 -0.72
C SER A 126 1.79 -3.89 -1.07
N GLY A 127 2.67 -3.86 -0.08
CA GLY A 127 4.07 -4.26 -0.24
C GLY A 127 4.27 -5.78 -0.31
N PRO A 128 5.48 -6.23 -0.64
CA PRO A 128 5.76 -7.62 -0.95
C PRO A 128 5.40 -8.57 0.18
N PHE A 129 5.70 -8.26 1.44
CA PHE A 129 5.46 -9.21 2.53
C PHE A 129 3.98 -9.30 2.92
N THR A 130 3.23 -8.22 2.72
CA THR A 130 1.77 -8.21 2.82
C THR A 130 1.17 -9.17 1.78
N ILE A 131 1.71 -9.16 0.55
CA ILE A 131 1.30 -10.08 -0.52
C ILE A 131 1.72 -11.52 -0.22
N LEU A 132 2.98 -11.74 0.16
CA LEU A 132 3.52 -13.08 0.47
C LEU A 132 2.79 -13.74 1.63
N ASN A 133 2.41 -12.98 2.64
CA ASN A 133 1.61 -13.48 3.77
C ASN A 133 0.16 -13.85 3.37
N GLY A 134 -0.28 -13.48 2.16
CA GLY A 134 -1.51 -14.00 1.56
C GLY A 134 -1.37 -15.40 0.96
N LEU A 135 -0.14 -15.83 0.66
CA LEU A 135 0.16 -17.11 0.03
C LEU A 135 0.73 -18.13 1.02
N LEU A 136 1.54 -17.66 1.97
CA LEU A 136 2.24 -18.43 2.99
C LEU A 136 1.95 -17.88 4.38
N ASP A 137 2.11 -18.72 5.40
CA ASP A 137 2.15 -18.22 6.77
C ASP A 137 3.41 -17.37 7.02
N SER A 138 3.29 -16.36 7.87
CA SER A 138 4.38 -15.43 8.14
C SER A 138 5.63 -16.10 8.73
N THR A 139 5.47 -17.20 9.47
CA THR A 139 6.64 -17.92 10.02
C THR A 139 7.47 -18.53 8.90
N THR A 140 6.82 -19.10 7.88
CA THR A 140 7.49 -19.65 6.70
C THR A 140 8.16 -18.56 5.88
N VAL A 141 7.50 -17.43 5.65
CA VAL A 141 8.09 -16.26 4.95
C VAL A 141 9.34 -15.75 5.69
N TYR A 142 9.26 -15.55 7.00
CA TYR A 142 10.40 -15.06 7.78
C TYR A 142 11.55 -16.07 7.91
N LYS A 143 11.24 -17.37 7.95
CA LYS A 143 12.27 -18.43 7.84
C LYS A 143 12.97 -18.37 6.48
N GLY A 144 12.25 -18.03 5.41
CA GLY A 144 12.79 -17.81 4.08
C GLY A 144 13.89 -16.74 4.06
N LEU A 145 13.65 -15.60 4.72
CA LEU A 145 14.64 -14.50 4.84
C LEU A 145 15.96 -14.91 5.51
N VAL A 146 15.94 -15.98 6.31
CA VAL A 146 17.14 -16.48 7.00
C VAL A 146 17.77 -17.63 6.23
N LYS A 147 16.97 -18.64 5.86
CA LYS A 147 17.44 -19.92 5.36
C LYS A 147 17.51 -20.01 3.84
N LYS A 148 16.80 -19.13 3.13
CA LYS A 148 16.56 -19.21 1.68
C LYS A 148 16.69 -17.84 1.01
N LYS A 149 17.72 -17.06 1.39
CA LYS A 149 17.95 -15.70 0.89
C LYS A 149 17.89 -15.61 -0.64
N GLN A 150 18.64 -16.44 -1.36
CA GLN A 150 18.64 -16.42 -2.82
C GLN A 150 17.24 -16.59 -3.44
N VAL A 151 16.43 -17.51 -2.90
CA VAL A 151 15.03 -17.71 -3.33
C VAL A 151 14.21 -16.46 -3.04
N MET A 152 14.35 -15.88 -1.85
CA MET A 152 13.63 -14.66 -1.49
C MET A 152 14.03 -13.46 -2.35
N ALA A 153 15.29 -13.34 -2.75
CA ALA A 153 15.75 -12.28 -3.66
C ALA A 153 15.05 -12.38 -5.03
N ILE A 154 14.98 -13.59 -5.60
CA ILE A 154 14.27 -13.85 -6.86
C ILE A 154 12.77 -13.50 -6.73
N VAL A 155 12.14 -13.96 -5.66
CA VAL A 155 10.72 -13.67 -5.35
C VAL A 155 10.45 -12.17 -5.25
N LEU A 156 11.32 -11.43 -4.56
CA LEU A 156 11.18 -9.98 -4.39
C LEU A 156 11.38 -9.24 -5.71
N ASP A 157 12.30 -9.69 -6.56
CA ASP A 157 12.52 -9.12 -7.89
C ASP A 157 11.30 -9.33 -8.80
N LEU A 158 10.72 -10.53 -8.81
CA LEU A 158 9.47 -10.80 -9.53
C LEU A 158 8.33 -9.90 -9.04
N LEU A 159 8.15 -9.76 -7.72
CA LEU A 159 7.13 -8.88 -7.15
C LEU A 159 7.38 -7.41 -7.51
N LYS A 160 8.63 -6.96 -7.55
CA LYS A 160 8.99 -5.60 -7.98
C LYS A 160 8.45 -5.33 -9.37
N ASP A 161 8.71 -6.21 -10.33
CA ASP A 161 8.25 -6.05 -11.71
C ASP A 161 6.73 -6.00 -11.81
N HIS A 162 6.01 -6.88 -11.10
CA HIS A 162 4.55 -6.86 -11.05
C HIS A 162 4.00 -5.57 -10.44
N LEU A 163 4.54 -5.13 -9.30
CA LEU A 163 4.07 -3.94 -8.61
C LEU A 163 4.38 -2.66 -9.38
N ILE A 164 5.51 -2.61 -10.10
CA ILE A 164 5.82 -1.50 -11.01
C ILE A 164 4.84 -1.48 -12.18
N ASN A 165 4.56 -2.61 -12.82
CA ASN A 165 3.60 -2.68 -13.92
C ASN A 165 2.19 -2.27 -13.47
N PHE A 166 1.76 -2.77 -12.31
CA PHE A 166 0.48 -2.38 -11.73
C PHE A 166 0.46 -0.88 -11.35
N SER A 167 1.57 -0.33 -10.87
CA SER A 167 1.68 1.11 -10.61
C SER A 167 1.59 1.95 -11.88
N ARG A 168 2.12 1.47 -13.03
CA ARG A 168 1.94 2.14 -14.33
C ARG A 168 0.46 2.23 -14.69
N ASP A 169 -0.29 1.14 -14.53
CA ASP A 169 -1.73 1.14 -14.76
C ASP A 169 -2.45 2.17 -13.88
N LEU A 170 -2.12 2.24 -12.58
CA LEU A 170 -2.70 3.20 -11.66
C LEU A 170 -2.38 4.65 -12.06
N ILE A 171 -1.14 4.91 -12.47
CA ILE A 171 -0.69 6.22 -12.96
C ILE A 171 -1.47 6.62 -14.22
N ASP A 172 -1.67 5.70 -15.16
CA ASP A 172 -2.41 5.96 -16.41
C ASP A 172 -3.91 6.20 -16.15
N LEU A 173 -4.46 5.59 -15.10
CA LEU A 173 -5.80 5.90 -14.58
C LEU A 173 -5.89 7.27 -13.89
N GLY A 174 -4.76 7.94 -13.63
CA GLY A 174 -4.73 9.28 -13.07
C GLY A 174 -4.87 9.34 -11.55
N VAL A 175 -4.45 8.31 -10.82
CA VAL A 175 -4.38 8.39 -9.35
C VAL A 175 -3.50 9.55 -8.90
N ASP A 176 -3.88 10.26 -7.84
CA ASP A 176 -3.14 11.42 -7.35
C ASP A 176 -2.00 11.02 -6.42
N ILE A 177 -2.19 9.94 -5.66
CA ILE A 177 -1.17 9.40 -4.74
C ILE A 177 -1.14 7.88 -4.86
N ILE A 178 0.07 7.32 -4.96
CA ILE A 178 0.34 5.91 -4.70
C ILE A 178 1.04 5.80 -3.35
N SER A 179 0.36 5.20 -2.38
CA SER A 179 0.87 4.96 -1.03
C SER A 179 1.31 3.52 -0.84
N ILE A 180 2.58 3.29 -0.51
CA ILE A 180 3.13 1.94 -0.32
C ILE A 180 3.11 1.58 1.16
N SER A 181 2.51 0.44 1.51
CA SER A 181 2.48 -0.07 2.88
C SER A 181 2.87 -1.54 2.93
N ASP A 182 3.87 -1.86 3.77
CA ASP A 182 4.26 -3.24 4.08
C ASP A 182 4.47 -3.44 5.58
N SER A 183 3.37 -3.51 6.33
CA SER A 183 3.42 -3.56 7.80
C SER A 183 4.06 -4.81 8.41
N PRO A 184 4.08 -5.99 7.77
CA PRO A 184 4.75 -7.19 8.30
C PRO A 184 6.27 -7.06 8.46
N VAL A 185 6.90 -6.14 7.74
CA VAL A 185 8.36 -5.94 7.77
C VAL A 185 8.79 -4.77 8.64
N ASP A 186 7.93 -4.33 9.56
CA ASP A 186 8.35 -3.37 10.57
C ASP A 186 9.56 -3.89 11.35
N ILE A 187 10.48 -2.98 11.65
CA ILE A 187 11.74 -3.30 12.34
C ILE A 187 11.52 -4.04 13.67
N SER A 188 10.45 -3.76 14.41
CA SER A 188 10.12 -4.47 15.66
C SER A 188 9.71 -5.93 15.46
N ILE A 189 9.31 -6.32 14.25
CA ILE A 189 8.90 -7.68 13.88
C ILE A 189 10.09 -8.46 13.32
N VAL A 190 10.73 -7.93 12.29
CA VAL A 190 11.74 -8.68 11.51
C VAL A 190 13.17 -8.41 11.95
N GLY A 191 13.42 -7.30 12.66
CA GLY A 191 14.73 -6.85 13.10
C GLY A 191 15.56 -6.16 12.00
N PRO A 192 16.62 -5.43 12.39
CA PRO A 192 17.35 -4.52 11.50
C PRO A 192 18.03 -5.22 10.31
N GLU A 193 18.61 -6.41 10.53
CA GLU A 193 19.27 -7.18 9.48
C GLU A 193 18.32 -7.56 8.33
N LYS A 194 17.07 -7.89 8.66
CA LYS A 194 16.08 -8.26 7.65
C LYS A 194 15.54 -7.03 6.93
N VAL A 195 15.36 -5.91 7.64
CA VAL A 195 15.00 -4.61 7.02
C VAL A 195 16.06 -4.22 5.98
N LYS A 196 17.35 -4.30 6.31
CA LYS A 196 18.45 -4.02 5.36
C LYS A 196 18.40 -4.96 4.16
N TYR A 197 18.26 -6.26 4.40
CA TYR A 197 18.14 -7.25 3.32
C TYR A 197 16.97 -6.92 2.37
N ILE A 198 15.80 -6.61 2.90
CA ILE A 198 14.61 -6.26 2.09
C ILE A 198 14.85 -4.96 1.34
N TYR A 199 15.53 -4.00 1.95
CA TYR A 199 15.85 -2.74 1.30
C TYR A 199 16.77 -2.93 0.10
N ASP A 200 17.83 -3.72 0.25
CA ASP A 200 18.81 -4.02 -0.80
C ASP A 200 18.21 -4.83 -1.95
N ASN A 201 17.21 -5.69 -1.69
CA ASN A 201 16.62 -6.60 -2.67
C ASN A 201 15.26 -6.16 -3.22
N PHE A 202 14.69 -5.06 -2.72
CA PHE A 202 13.38 -4.57 -3.18
C PHE A 202 13.24 -3.06 -3.00
N THR A 203 13.25 -2.57 -1.76
CA THR A 203 12.71 -1.24 -1.43
C THR A 203 13.40 -0.12 -2.18
N ARG A 204 14.74 -0.12 -2.24
CA ARG A 204 15.51 0.96 -2.85
C ARG A 204 15.20 1.09 -4.34
N GLU A 205 15.36 0.01 -5.08
CA GLU A 205 15.12 -0.01 -6.52
C GLU A 205 13.65 0.24 -6.85
N PHE A 206 12.73 -0.38 -6.11
CA PHE A 206 11.30 -0.21 -6.30
C PHE A 206 10.90 1.27 -6.20
N PHE A 207 11.32 1.99 -5.14
CA PHE A 207 10.98 3.39 -4.98
C PHE A 207 11.65 4.29 -6.03
N MET A 208 12.90 3.99 -6.44
CA MET A 208 13.56 4.71 -7.53
C MET A 208 12.81 4.55 -8.86
N GLU A 209 12.42 3.32 -9.20
CA GLU A 209 11.67 3.05 -10.43
C GLU A 209 10.27 3.65 -10.37
N LEU A 210 9.59 3.54 -9.23
CA LEU A 210 8.27 4.12 -9.00
C LEU A 210 8.27 5.65 -9.18
N LEU A 211 9.28 6.34 -8.63
CA LEU A 211 9.46 7.78 -8.85
C LEU A 211 9.68 8.11 -10.34
N LYS A 212 10.48 7.29 -11.04
CA LYS A 212 10.77 7.47 -12.46
C LYS A 212 9.52 7.30 -13.32
N ILE A 213 8.67 6.31 -13.06
CA ILE A 213 7.44 6.09 -13.85
C ILE A 213 6.34 7.08 -13.49
N ALA A 214 6.30 7.55 -12.24
CA ALA A 214 5.38 8.59 -11.81
C ALA A 214 5.67 9.92 -12.52
N ASP A 215 6.94 10.33 -12.59
CA ASP A 215 7.43 11.52 -13.33
C ASP A 215 6.63 12.82 -13.08
N GLY A 216 6.04 12.96 -11.90
CA GLY A 216 5.19 14.10 -11.52
C GLY A 216 3.72 13.99 -11.95
N LYS A 217 3.26 12.83 -12.43
CA LYS A 217 1.84 12.52 -12.66
C LYS A 217 1.09 12.28 -11.35
N CYS A 218 1.72 11.57 -10.41
CA CYS A 218 1.20 11.31 -9.07
C CYS A 218 2.29 11.48 -8.01
N LEU A 219 1.88 11.68 -6.76
CA LEU A 219 2.78 11.71 -5.60
C LEU A 219 3.06 10.28 -5.10
N ILE A 220 4.30 10.03 -4.70
CA ILE A 220 4.68 8.76 -4.06
C ILE A 220 4.72 8.94 -2.55
N TYR A 221 3.92 8.12 -1.85
CA TYR A 221 3.80 8.17 -0.40
C TYR A 221 4.34 6.90 0.23
N MET A 222 5.29 7.03 1.16
CA MET A 222 5.80 5.91 1.94
C MET A 222 5.05 5.83 3.26
N CYS A 223 4.52 4.66 3.58
CA CYS A 223 3.89 4.41 4.89
C CYS A 223 4.85 4.83 6.03
N PRO A 224 4.39 5.60 7.02
CA PRO A 224 5.27 6.09 8.08
C PRO A 224 5.94 4.97 8.87
N LYS A 225 5.29 3.81 8.99
CA LYS A 225 5.87 2.64 9.68
C LYS A 225 7.10 2.08 8.94
N MET A 226 7.03 2.09 7.61
CA MET A 226 8.15 1.73 6.74
C MET A 226 9.24 2.80 6.82
N ALA A 227 8.89 4.08 6.69
CA ALA A 227 9.84 5.19 6.80
C ALA A 227 10.62 5.14 8.12
N ARG A 228 9.93 4.99 9.25
CA ARG A 228 10.57 4.81 10.56
C ARG A 228 11.54 3.64 10.57
N SER A 229 11.10 2.47 10.06
CA SER A 229 11.94 1.27 10.06
C SER A 229 13.23 1.46 9.25
N LEU A 230 13.16 2.16 8.12
CA LEU A 230 14.31 2.46 7.27
C LEU A 230 15.22 3.55 7.86
N GLU A 231 14.64 4.58 8.48
CA GLU A 231 15.37 5.64 9.15
C GLU A 231 16.15 5.10 10.36
N GLU A 232 15.52 4.25 11.20
CA GLU A 232 16.14 3.68 12.40
C GLU A 232 17.39 2.83 12.07
N VAL A 233 17.46 2.23 10.88
CA VAL A 233 18.64 1.49 10.40
C VAL A 233 19.57 2.32 9.51
N GLY A 234 19.27 3.61 9.33
CA GLY A 234 20.09 4.56 8.60
C GLY A 234 20.09 4.37 7.08
N LEU A 235 19.02 3.85 6.48
CA LEU A 235 18.88 3.62 5.04
C LEU A 235 18.20 4.78 4.29
N ILE A 236 17.53 5.67 5.01
CA ILE A 236 16.96 6.90 4.46
C ILE A 236 17.32 8.10 5.35
N ASP A 237 17.27 9.30 4.77
CA ASP A 237 17.28 10.56 5.50
C ASP A 237 15.96 11.30 5.24
N LEU A 238 15.42 11.90 6.30
CA LEU A 238 14.15 12.62 6.26
C LEU A 238 14.32 14.09 6.57
N LYS A 239 13.57 14.92 5.83
CA LYS A 239 13.46 16.35 6.08
C LYS A 239 12.02 16.77 6.21
N ARG A 240 11.72 17.56 7.25
CA ARG A 240 10.40 18.17 7.41
C ARG A 240 10.14 19.16 6.27
N VAL A 241 8.96 19.06 5.67
CA VAL A 241 8.49 20.03 4.67
C VAL A 241 7.34 20.84 5.27
N ASN A 242 7.35 22.16 5.06
CA ASN A 242 6.32 23.07 5.54
C ASN A 242 5.12 23.08 4.57
N SER A 243 4.53 21.90 4.37
CA SER A 243 3.42 21.71 3.45
C SER A 243 2.56 20.57 3.94
N LEU A 244 1.24 20.73 3.80
CA LEU A 244 0.24 19.79 4.28
C LEU A 244 -0.13 18.82 3.15
N MET A 245 -0.61 17.62 3.48
CA MET A 245 -1.05 16.66 2.46
C MET A 245 -2.05 17.25 1.47
N ASN A 246 -2.98 18.08 1.94
CA ASN A 246 -3.95 18.74 1.07
C ASN A 246 -3.30 19.67 0.05
N ASP A 247 -2.18 20.31 0.40
CA ASP A 247 -1.45 21.17 -0.53
C ASP A 247 -0.81 20.34 -1.63
N TYR A 248 -0.22 19.19 -1.26
CA TYR A 248 0.40 18.26 -2.21
C TYR A 248 -0.58 17.65 -3.21
N LEU A 249 -1.80 17.35 -2.76
CA LEU A 249 -2.86 16.85 -3.63
C LEU A 249 -3.24 17.84 -4.75
N SER A 250 -3.01 19.13 -4.53
CA SER A 250 -3.27 20.19 -5.51
C SER A 250 -2.07 20.53 -6.40
N LEU A 251 -0.89 19.97 -6.15
CA LEU A 251 0.31 20.27 -6.95
C LEU A 251 0.29 19.53 -8.29
N LYS A 252 0.38 20.28 -9.39
CA LYS A 252 0.57 19.76 -10.75
C LYS A 252 1.71 20.54 -11.44
N PRO A 253 2.82 19.87 -11.86
CA PRO A 253 3.11 18.46 -11.65
C PRO A 253 3.27 18.11 -10.16
N ALA A 254 2.96 16.87 -9.81
CA ALA A 254 3.22 16.34 -8.48
C ALA A 254 4.74 16.34 -8.18
N PRO A 255 5.15 16.49 -6.92
CA PRO A 255 6.56 16.45 -6.57
C PRO A 255 7.24 15.13 -6.92
N ARG A 256 8.46 15.23 -7.45
CA ARG A 256 9.27 14.09 -7.91
C ARG A 256 10.14 13.47 -6.81
N TYR A 257 9.64 13.50 -5.58
CA TYR A 257 10.28 12.91 -4.41
C TYR A 257 9.26 12.17 -3.56
N ILE A 258 9.73 11.25 -2.72
CA ILE A 258 8.87 10.47 -1.83
C ILE A 258 8.56 11.30 -0.59
N VAL A 259 7.32 11.24 -0.12
CA VAL A 259 6.92 11.84 1.15
C VAL A 259 6.36 10.80 2.12
N THR A 260 6.37 11.13 3.40
CA THR A 260 5.83 10.32 4.50
C THR A 260 5.37 11.22 5.65
N GLY A 261 4.82 10.65 6.73
CA GLY A 261 4.42 11.41 7.92
C GLY A 261 3.30 10.76 8.72
N ALA A 262 2.06 10.91 8.24
CA ALA A 262 0.88 10.36 8.87
C ALA A 262 0.32 9.16 8.10
N CYS A 263 -0.19 8.15 8.80
CA CYS A 263 -0.76 6.98 8.14
C CYS A 263 -2.12 7.34 7.52
N ILE A 264 -2.25 7.20 6.19
CA ILE A 264 -3.50 7.40 5.41
C ILE A 264 -4.70 6.61 5.95
N SER A 265 -4.42 5.51 6.64
CA SER A 265 -5.42 4.59 7.19
C SER A 265 -5.67 4.80 8.69
N ARG A 266 -5.20 5.91 9.29
CA ARG A 266 -5.43 6.22 10.72
C ARG A 266 -6.81 6.84 10.94
N ARG A 267 -7.50 6.39 11.99
CA ARG A 267 -8.80 6.95 12.42
C ARG A 267 -8.65 8.34 13.07
N ASN A 268 -9.69 9.16 12.93
CA ASN A 268 -9.83 10.47 13.59
C ASN A 268 -8.62 11.39 13.42
N THR A 269 -7.92 11.26 12.29
CA THR A 269 -6.76 12.08 11.96
C THR A 269 -7.06 12.72 10.64
N ASP A 270 -7.22 14.04 10.63
CA ASP A 270 -7.22 14.81 9.39
C ASP A 270 -5.77 14.86 8.88
N ILE A 271 -5.48 14.02 7.89
CA ILE A 271 -4.15 13.88 7.30
C ILE A 271 -3.86 15.07 6.40
N GLY A 272 -4.93 15.67 5.87
CA GLY A 272 -4.91 16.87 5.06
C GLY A 272 -4.24 18.07 5.74
N THR A 273 -4.19 18.11 7.08
CA THR A 273 -3.63 19.22 7.87
C THR A 273 -2.33 18.87 8.60
N ARG A 274 -1.67 17.78 8.23
CA ARG A 274 -0.39 17.37 8.84
C ARG A 274 0.80 17.72 7.96
N ASN A 275 1.86 18.20 8.60
CA ASN A 275 3.17 18.36 7.97
C ASN A 275 3.66 17.01 7.48
N LEU A 276 4.13 16.99 6.23
CA LEU A 276 4.81 15.84 5.66
C LEU A 276 6.31 15.92 5.93
N MET A 277 6.97 14.80 5.66
CA MET A 277 8.41 14.69 5.55
C MET A 277 8.76 14.22 4.16
N GLN A 278 9.81 14.78 3.59
CA GLN A 278 10.41 14.32 2.35
C GLN A 278 11.51 13.31 2.67
N VAL A 279 11.58 12.23 1.89
CA VAL A 279 12.76 11.37 1.83
C VAL A 279 13.82 12.08 0.98
N GLU A 280 14.87 12.57 1.61
CA GLU A 280 15.95 13.31 0.92
C GLU A 280 16.89 12.36 0.17
N SER A 281 17.11 11.17 0.73
CA SER A 281 17.95 10.16 0.10
C SER A 281 17.48 8.75 0.42
N LEU A 282 17.52 7.89 -0.60
CA LEU A 282 17.57 6.44 -0.45
C LEU A 282 19.05 6.06 -0.54
N LYS A 283 19.66 5.67 0.58
CA LYS A 283 21.10 5.36 0.67
C LYS A 283 21.48 4.11 -0.11
#